data_AF-A0A5C8LZA0-F1
#
_entry.id   AF-A0A5C8LZA0-F1
#
_cell.length_a   1.000
_cell.length_b   1.000
_cell.length_c   1.000
_cell.angle_alpha   90.00
_cell.angle_beta   90.00
_cell.angle_gamma   90.00
#
_symmetry.space_group_name_H-M   'P 1'
#
loop_
_entity.id
_entity.type
_entity.pdbx_description
1 polymer ?
#
loop_
_entity_poly.entity_id
_entity_poly.type
_entity_poly.pdbx_seq_one_letter_code
_entity_poly.pdbx_strand_id
1 'polypeptide(L)'
;MSLEQLKSAQQAVFSLLEQEAYAVADLELTLSSYHSLLQRCLEETIEPQQRESLLADNLQWINLVTELVQAERSAIAAMMLQLQKGKKAHKSYSDYN
;
A
#
# COMPACT_ATOMS: atom_id res chain seq x y z
N MET A 1 18.61 14.93 7.65
CA MET A 1 18.84 13.60 7.03
C MET A 1 17.63 12.68 7.18
N SER A 2 17.04 12.54 8.37
CA SER A 2 15.92 11.61 8.64
C SER A 2 14.64 11.92 7.83
N LEU A 3 14.27 13.20 7.66
CA LEU A 3 13.09 13.59 6.88
C LEU A 3 13.17 13.28 5.38
N GLU A 4 14.35 13.41 4.76
CA GLU A 4 14.55 13.06 3.34
C GLU A 4 14.48 11.54 3.13
N GLN A 5 15.01 10.77 4.08
CA GLN A 5 14.89 9.31 4.09
C GLN A 5 13.43 8.88 4.27
N LEU A 6 12.68 9.58 5.13
CA LEU A 6 11.25 9.35 5.32
C LEU A 6 10.47 9.57 4.02
N LYS A 7 10.70 10.70 3.32
CA LYS A 7 10.08 10.97 2.02
C LYS A 7 10.49 9.96 0.95
N SER A 8 11.75 9.53 0.95
CA SER A 8 12.23 8.50 0.02
C SER A 8 11.53 7.15 0.27
N ALA A 9 11.32 6.79 1.55
CA ALA A 9 10.57 5.60 1.91
C ALA A 9 9.08 5.70 1.52
N GLN A 10 8.46 6.88 1.63
CA GLN A 10 7.10 7.12 1.12
C GLN A 10 7.03 6.89 -0.40
N GLN A 11 8.00 7.42 -1.14
CA GLN A 11 8.07 7.23 -2.59
C GLN A 11 8.29 5.76 -2.97
N ALA A 12 9.09 5.02 -2.20
CA ALA A 12 9.31 3.59 -2.41
C ALA A 12 8.01 2.78 -2.25
N VAL A 13 7.17 3.13 -1.26
CA VAL A 13 5.83 2.53 -1.11
C VAL A 13 4.96 2.80 -2.34
N PHE A 14 4.88 4.06 -2.80
CA PHE A 14 4.11 4.36 -4.01
C PHE A 14 4.64 3.64 -5.24
N SER A 15 5.96 3.56 -5.39
CA SER A 15 6.60 2.87 -6.52
C SER A 15 6.35 1.36 -6.49
N LEU A 16 6.08 0.77 -5.32
CA LEU A 16 5.64 -0.62 -5.20
C LEU A 16 4.18 -0.77 -5.61
N LEU A 17 3.30 0.11 -5.13
CA LEU A 17 1.86 0.08 -5.42
C LEU A 17 1.53 0.42 -6.89
N GLU A 18 2.40 1.15 -7.58
CA GLU A 18 2.26 1.42 -9.02
C GLU A 18 2.58 0.19 -9.91
N GLN A 19 3.19 -0.86 -9.35
CA GLN A 19 3.52 -2.06 -10.11
C GLN A 19 2.26 -2.90 -10.33
N GLU A 20 2.11 -3.46 -11.55
CA GLU A 20 1.00 -4.38 -11.86
C GLU A 20 0.98 -5.62 -10.94
N ALA A 21 2.15 -6.02 -10.44
CA ALA A 21 2.30 -7.07 -9.44
C ALA A 21 3.51 -6.78 -8.55
N TYR A 22 3.32 -6.89 -7.24
CA TYR A 22 4.37 -6.80 -6.23
C TYR A 22 4.19 -7.88 -5.17
N ALA A 23 5.27 -8.27 -4.50
CA ALA A 23 5.16 -9.21 -3.39
C ALA A 23 4.66 -8.47 -2.14
N VAL A 24 3.64 -9.03 -1.48
CA VAL A 24 3.09 -8.45 -0.23
C VAL A 24 4.19 -8.31 0.84
N ALA A 25 5.13 -9.26 0.89
CA ALA A 25 6.28 -9.21 1.80
C ALA A 25 7.18 -7.97 1.56
N ASP A 26 7.35 -7.54 0.31
CA ASP A 26 8.15 -6.35 -0.02
C ASP A 26 7.45 -5.07 0.43
N LEU A 27 6.12 -5.01 0.29
CA LEU A 27 5.30 -3.91 0.81
C LEU A 27 5.36 -3.85 2.34
N GLU A 28 5.21 -4.99 3.03
CA GLU A 28 5.31 -5.09 4.49
C GLU A 28 6.69 -4.63 4.99
N LEU A 29 7.77 -5.08 4.34
CA LEU A 29 9.14 -4.69 4.67
C LEU A 29 9.35 -3.17 4.47
N THR A 30 8.84 -2.62 3.38
CA THR A 30 8.98 -1.19 3.06
C THR A 30 8.21 -0.32 4.04
N LEU A 31 6.97 -0.71 4.39
CA LEU A 31 6.16 -0.03 5.41
C LEU A 31 6.80 -0.12 6.81
N SER A 32 7.36 -1.27 7.16
CA SER A 32 8.08 -1.45 8.44
C SER A 32 9.31 -0.53 8.52
N SER A 33 10.06 -0.43 7.42
CA SER A 33 11.22 0.46 7.32
C SER A 33 10.82 1.92 7.42
N TYR A 34 9.74 2.31 6.74
CA TYR A 34 9.13 3.65 6.87
C TYR A 34 8.76 3.95 8.33
N HIS A 35 8.09 3.02 9.01
CA HIS A 35 7.67 3.20 10.40
C HIS A 35 8.87 3.45 11.33
N SER A 36 9.94 2.67 11.20
CA SER A 36 11.17 2.89 11.98
C SER A 36 11.82 4.25 11.70
N LEU A 37 11.78 4.73 10.45
CA LEU A 37 12.27 6.07 10.11
C LEU A 37 11.39 7.17 10.72
N LEU A 38 10.06 7.01 10.68
CA LEU A 38 9.13 7.95 11.29
C LEU A 38 9.37 8.07 12.79
N GLN A 39 9.54 6.94 13.49
CA GLN A 39 9.84 6.94 14.93
C GLN A 39 11.11 7.74 15.23
N ARG A 40 12.20 7.51 14.47
CA ARG A 40 13.43 8.28 14.60
C ARG A 40 13.22 9.77 14.35
N CYS A 41 12.50 10.15 13.28
CA CYS A 41 12.17 11.54 13.01
C CYS A 41 11.40 12.18 14.18
N LEU A 42 10.45 11.46 14.77
CA LEU A 42 9.66 11.95 15.90
C LEU A 42 10.52 12.11 17.17
N GLU A 43 11.45 11.19 17.44
CA GLU A 43 12.39 11.26 18.54
C GLU A 43 13.37 12.44 18.40
N GLU A 44 13.89 12.66 17.18
CA GLU A 44 14.81 13.76 16.85
C GLU A 44 14.12 15.13 16.84
N THR A 45 12.81 15.18 16.59
CA THR A 45 12.03 16.43 16.56
C THR A 45 11.67 16.87 17.98
N ILE A 46 12.37 17.88 18.48
CA ILE A 46 12.17 18.42 19.84
C ILE A 46 10.99 19.40 19.88
N GLU A 47 10.80 20.18 18.81
CA GLU A 47 9.77 21.20 18.71
C GLU A 47 8.35 20.60 18.60
N PRO A 48 7.43 20.87 19.54
CA PRO A 48 6.09 20.27 19.54
C PRO A 48 5.29 20.54 18.26
N GLN A 49 5.34 21.75 17.72
CA GLN A 49 4.58 22.11 16.51
C GLN A 49 5.09 21.34 15.27
N GLN A 50 6.40 21.12 15.18
CA GLN A 50 6.98 20.33 14.09
C GLN A 50 6.59 18.85 14.21
N ARG A 51 6.54 18.33 15.43
CA ARG A 51 6.10 16.96 15.70
C ARG A 51 4.62 16.77 15.34
N GLU A 52 3.77 17.73 15.68
CA GLU A 52 2.34 17.73 15.30
C GLU A 52 2.16 17.75 13.78
N SER A 53 2.87 18.63 13.08
CA SER A 53 2.86 18.67 11.61
C SER A 53 3.29 17.35 10.99
N LEU A 54 4.38 16.74 11.49
CA LEU A 54 4.88 15.46 10.98
C LEU A 54 3.87 14.33 11.18
N LEU A 55 3.15 14.31 12.31
CA LEU A 55 2.10 13.33 12.58
C LEU A 55 0.87 13.55 11.69
N ALA A 56 0.48 14.80 11.46
CA ALA A 56 -0.63 15.15 10.57
C ALA A 56 -0.32 14.72 9.12
N ASP A 57 0.88 15.04 8.62
CA ASP A 57 1.34 14.62 7.29
C ASP A 57 1.37 13.10 7.15
N ASN A 58 1.87 12.38 8.18
CA ASN A 58 1.85 10.93 8.22
C ASN A 58 0.42 10.36 8.20
N LEU A 59 -0.51 10.96 8.96
CA LEU A 59 -1.91 10.51 8.98
C LEU A 59 -2.57 10.68 7.62
N GLN A 60 -2.32 11.81 6.95
CA GLN A 60 -2.83 12.02 5.59
C GLN A 60 -2.23 11.00 4.61
N TRP A 61 -0.92 10.74 4.71
CA TRP A 61 -0.24 9.79 3.84
C TRP A 61 -0.73 8.35 4.05
N ILE A 62 -0.90 7.88 5.29
CA ILE A 62 -1.36 6.51 5.55
C ILE A 62 -2.80 6.29 5.10
N ASN A 63 -3.65 7.32 5.19
CA ASN A 63 -5.01 7.26 4.66
C ASN A 63 -4.97 7.03 3.13
N LEU A 64 -4.15 7.78 2.40
CA LEU A 64 -3.98 7.61 0.96
C LEU A 64 -3.46 6.20 0.60
N VAL A 65 -2.43 5.71 1.29
CA VAL A 65 -1.91 4.35 1.07
C VAL A 65 -2.99 3.30 1.34
N THR A 66 -3.78 3.49 2.39
CA THR A 66 -4.89 2.59 2.74
C THR A 66 -5.95 2.57 1.65
N GLU A 67 -6.33 3.73 1.10
CA GLU A 67 -7.28 3.83 0.00
C GLU A 67 -6.79 3.10 -1.25
N LEU A 68 -5.51 3.25 -1.62
CA LEU A 68 -4.90 2.55 -2.75
C LEU A 68 -4.96 1.03 -2.58
N VAL A 69 -4.52 0.51 -1.43
CA VAL A 69 -4.54 -0.93 -1.14
C VAL A 69 -5.98 -1.47 -1.09
N GLN A 70 -6.94 -0.69 -0.58
CA GLN A 70 -8.35 -1.06 -0.59
C GLN A 70 -8.94 -1.12 -2.01
N ALA A 71 -8.56 -0.19 -2.88
CA ALA A 71 -8.96 -0.18 -4.27
C ALA A 71 -8.41 -1.41 -5.01
N GLU A 72 -7.12 -1.73 -4.83
CA GLU A 72 -6.49 -2.93 -5.38
C GLU A 72 -7.19 -4.21 -4.91
N ARG A 73 -7.44 -4.34 -3.60
CA ARG A 73 -8.17 -5.49 -3.04
C ARG A 73 -9.54 -5.67 -3.71
N SER A 74 -10.24 -4.56 -3.95
CA SER A 74 -11.56 -4.57 -4.58
C SER A 74 -11.47 -4.99 -6.06
N ALA A 75 -10.45 -4.52 -6.78
CA ALA A 75 -10.20 -4.91 -8.16
C ALA A 75 -9.86 -6.41 -8.29
N ILE A 76 -9.00 -6.93 -7.41
CA ILE A 76 -8.66 -8.36 -7.35
C ILE A 76 -9.90 -9.21 -7.06
N ALA A 77 -10.74 -8.79 -6.11
CA ALA A 77 -11.99 -9.49 -5.81
C ALA A 77 -12.93 -9.55 -7.03
N ALA A 78 -13.05 -8.45 -7.78
CA ALA A 78 -13.84 -8.41 -9.01
C ALA A 78 -13.27 -9.34 -10.10
N MET A 79 -11.95 -9.34 -10.30
CA MET A 79 -11.27 -10.26 -11.22
C MET A 79 -11.49 -11.73 -10.84
N MET A 80 -11.38 -12.08 -9.56
CA MET A 80 -11.64 -13.45 -9.09
C MET A 80 -13.09 -13.88 -9.38
N LEU A 81 -14.07 -13.01 -9.16
CA LEU A 81 -15.47 -13.28 -9.49
C LEU A 81 -15.69 -13.49 -11.00
N GLN A 82 -15.03 -12.69 -11.85
CA GLN A 82 -15.09 -12.86 -13.30
C GLN A 82 -14.47 -14.20 -13.74
N LEU A 83 -13.31 -14.58 -13.18
CA LEU A 83 -12.68 -15.87 -13.46
C LEU A 83 -13.57 -17.04 -13.04
N GLN A 84 -14.24 -16.95 -11.89
CA GLN A 84 -15.20 -17.97 -11.44
C GLN A 84 -16.40 -18.09 -12.39
N LYS A 85 -16.96 -16.96 -12.86
CA LYS A 85 -18.05 -16.94 -13.86
C LYS A 85 -17.59 -17.55 -15.20
N GLY A 86 -16.41 -17.18 -15.68
CA GLY A 86 -15.84 -17.73 -16.92
C GLY A 86 -15.60 -19.24 -16.84
N LYS A 87 -15.08 -19.73 -15.71
CA LYS A 87 -14.91 -21.18 -15.48
C LYS A 87 -16.23 -21.95 -15.46
N LYS A 88 -17.30 -21.37 -14.88
CA LYS A 88 -18.64 -21.98 -14.90
C LYS A 88 -19.21 -22.03 -16.32
N ALA A 89 -19.09 -20.94 -17.08
CA ALA A 89 -19.55 -20.90 -18.47
C ALA A 89 -18.82 -21.94 -19.33
N HIS A 90 -17.49 -22.05 -19.22
CA HIS A 90 -16.72 -22.99 -20.04
C HIS A 90 -17.04 -24.47 -19.75
N LYS A 91 -17.29 -24.83 -18.47
CA LYS A 91 -17.74 -26.18 -18.11
C LYS A 91 -19.12 -26.52 -18.69
N SER A 92 -20.07 -25.59 -18.63
CA SER A 92 -21.40 -25.81 -19.23
C SER A 92 -21.35 -25.98 -20.76
N TYR A 93 -20.36 -25.40 -21.45
CA TYR A 93 -20.19 -25.65 -22.89
C TYR A 93 -19.52 -27.00 -23.20
N SER A 94 -18.64 -27.53 -22.33
CA SER A 94 -18.02 -28.85 -22.56
C SER A 94 -18.94 -30.02 -22.21
N ASP A 95 -19.91 -29.82 -21.31
CA ASP A 95 -20.88 -30.87 -20.92
C ASP A 95 -22.04 -31.02 -21.94
N TYR A 96 -22.14 -30.14 -22.94
CA TYR A 96 -23.18 -30.13 -23.97
C TYR A 96 -22.70 -30.51 -25.38
N ASN A 97 -21.45 -31.00 -25.52
CA ASN A 97 -20.89 -31.59 -26.75
C ASN A 97 -20.43 -33.02 -26.48
#